data_AF-A0A7S2V434-F1
#
_entry.id   AF-A0A7S2V434-F1
#
_cell.length_a   1.000
_cell.length_b   1.000
_cell.length_c   1.000
_cell.angle_alpha   90.00
_cell.angle_beta   90.00
_cell.angle_gamma   90.00
#
_symmetry.space_group_name_H-M   'P 1'
#
loop_
_entity.id
_entity.type
_entity.pdbx_description
1 polymer ?
#
loop_
_entity_poly.entity_id
_entity_poly.type
_entity_poly.pdbx_seq_one_letter_code
_entity_poly.pdbx_strand_id
1 'polypeptide(L)'
;MKVTKSPATQKRVFGRTVEQGNSTIKAFLTVFAAYFSKQNKSRWKAYLWSLLMVVLMLVETSVLVQFSYAQRNFSTAMSEKDIDGFYAGIRKYLLTLGVAGPLFALSEYSQGRLALSWREWLTKHLSAKYFSNTAYYHLKQRDGRKSDGPCNTGSVDNPDQRITQDVTTFTRTCVSVVVNFGGKIVRVITFLGILYSISPELVVFCVGYSVICTLFTSVLFAGRLTSLHLTAIRNEADFRFSLVRVREHA
;
A
#
# COMPACT_ATOMS: atom_id res chain seq x y z
N MET A 1 -16.51 -34.29 -7.25
CA MET A 1 -15.17 -34.81 -7.60
C MET A 1 -14.12 -33.92 -6.94
N LYS A 2 -13.57 -34.30 -5.77
CA LYS A 2 -12.53 -33.52 -5.08
C LYS A 2 -11.19 -33.81 -5.76
N VAL A 3 -10.67 -32.87 -6.55
CA VAL A 3 -9.32 -32.95 -7.12
C VAL A 3 -8.32 -32.64 -6.01
N THR A 4 -7.79 -33.68 -5.36
CA THR A 4 -6.63 -33.55 -4.47
C THR A 4 -5.40 -33.28 -5.33
N LYS A 5 -4.89 -32.04 -5.30
CA LYS A 5 -3.67 -31.68 -6.04
C LYS A 5 -2.45 -32.37 -5.40
N SER A 6 -1.64 -33.05 -6.21
CA SER A 6 -0.41 -33.72 -5.78
C SER A 6 0.61 -32.74 -5.14
N PRO A 7 1.36 -33.16 -4.10
CA PRO A 7 2.33 -32.32 -3.39
C PRO A 7 3.43 -31.71 -4.30
N ALA A 8 3.76 -32.38 -5.41
CA ALA A 8 4.68 -31.85 -6.43
C ALA A 8 4.09 -30.64 -7.21
N THR A 9 2.78 -30.65 -7.46
CA THR A 9 2.08 -29.54 -8.12
C THR A 9 1.99 -28.32 -7.21
N GLN A 10 1.84 -28.54 -5.90
CA GLN A 10 1.77 -27.45 -4.90
C GLN A 10 3.14 -26.77 -4.70
N LYS A 11 4.25 -27.52 -4.66
CA LYS A 11 5.61 -26.94 -4.62
C LYS A 11 5.94 -26.12 -5.87
N ARG A 12 5.55 -26.57 -7.07
CA ARG A 12 5.73 -25.80 -8.32
C ARG A 12 4.93 -24.51 -8.38
N VAL A 13 3.68 -24.53 -7.89
CA VAL A 13 2.83 -23.32 -7.83
C VAL A 13 3.40 -22.32 -6.82
N PHE A 14 3.83 -22.78 -5.65
CA PHE A 14 4.44 -21.93 -4.63
C PHE A 14 5.76 -21.29 -5.12
N GLY A 15 6.62 -22.06 -5.79
CA GLY A 15 7.85 -21.55 -6.40
C GLY A 15 7.60 -20.45 -7.44
N ARG A 16 6.61 -20.65 -8.34
CA ARG A 16 6.21 -19.61 -9.31
C ARG A 16 5.66 -18.35 -8.66
N THR A 17 4.87 -18.47 -7.58
CA THR A 17 4.34 -17.29 -6.88
C THR A 17 5.42 -16.45 -6.24
N VAL A 18 6.48 -17.07 -5.70
CA VAL A 18 7.62 -16.36 -5.09
C VAL A 18 8.48 -15.65 -6.16
N GLU A 19 8.77 -16.33 -7.28
CA GLU A 19 9.50 -15.72 -8.41
C GLU A 19 8.72 -14.55 -9.05
N GLN A 20 7.41 -14.73 -9.20
CA GLN A 20 6.53 -13.70 -9.73
C GLN A 20 6.47 -12.49 -8.79
N GLY A 21 6.44 -12.70 -7.47
CA GLY A 21 6.52 -11.64 -6.46
C GLY A 21 7.85 -10.86 -6.50
N ASN A 22 8.98 -11.55 -6.67
CA ASN A 22 10.27 -10.88 -6.80
C ASN A 22 10.38 -10.03 -8.07
N SER A 23 9.77 -10.48 -9.17
CA SER A 23 9.72 -9.72 -10.43
C SER A 23 8.86 -8.45 -10.31
N THR A 24 7.70 -8.54 -9.64
CA THR A 24 6.81 -7.38 -9.47
C THR A 24 7.41 -6.31 -8.55
N ILE A 25 8.09 -6.71 -7.46
CA ILE A 25 8.77 -5.76 -6.57
C ILE A 25 9.88 -5.02 -7.34
N LYS A 26 10.69 -5.73 -8.14
CA LYS A 26 11.72 -5.09 -8.97
C LYS A 26 11.13 -4.13 -9.99
N ALA A 27 10.04 -4.52 -10.65
CA ALA A 27 9.34 -3.65 -11.60
C ALA A 27 8.81 -2.39 -10.90
N PHE A 28 8.19 -2.55 -9.73
CA PHE A 28 7.73 -1.44 -8.89
C PHE A 28 8.88 -0.50 -8.52
N LEU A 29 9.97 -1.04 -7.96
CA LEU A 29 11.14 -0.24 -7.56
C LEU A 29 11.76 0.50 -8.75
N THR A 30 11.76 -0.11 -9.93
CA THR A 30 12.27 0.53 -11.15
C THR A 30 11.41 1.74 -11.54
N VAL A 31 10.07 1.60 -11.55
CA VAL A 31 9.16 2.70 -11.88
C VAL A 31 9.18 3.79 -10.82
N PHE A 32 9.28 3.40 -9.55
CA PHE A 32 9.40 4.32 -8.42
C PHE A 32 10.71 5.11 -8.49
N ALA A 33 11.85 4.44 -8.70
CA ALA A 33 13.16 5.10 -8.85
C ALA A 33 13.19 6.03 -10.07
N ALA A 34 12.50 5.65 -11.15
CA ALA A 34 12.42 6.49 -12.35
C ALA A 34 11.74 7.84 -12.09
N TYR A 35 10.82 7.93 -11.13
CA TYR A 35 10.18 9.20 -10.73
C TYR A 35 11.18 10.22 -10.14
N PHE A 36 12.21 9.74 -9.43
CA PHE A 36 13.29 10.55 -8.88
C PHE A 36 14.47 10.73 -9.84
N SER A 37 14.45 10.07 -10.99
CA SER A 37 15.54 10.11 -11.98
C SER A 37 15.67 11.46 -12.66
N LYS A 38 16.85 11.69 -13.28
CA LYS A 38 17.16 12.91 -14.04
C LYS A 38 16.15 13.21 -15.17
N GLN A 39 15.47 12.18 -15.67
CA GLN A 39 14.43 12.27 -16.70
C GLN A 39 13.22 13.11 -16.25
N ASN A 40 12.98 13.23 -14.94
CA ASN A 40 11.95 14.11 -14.40
C ASN A 40 12.46 15.56 -14.32
N LYS A 41 11.96 16.44 -15.20
CA LYS A 41 12.24 17.89 -15.16
C LYS A 41 11.80 18.54 -13.85
N SER A 42 10.81 17.97 -13.15
CA SER A 42 10.29 18.44 -11.85
C SER A 42 10.74 17.57 -10.67
N ARG A 43 11.91 16.93 -10.75
CA ARG A 43 12.42 16.04 -9.68
C ARG A 43 12.51 16.70 -8.29
N TRP A 44 12.76 18.02 -8.24
CA TRP A 44 12.82 18.74 -6.97
C TRP A 44 11.47 18.73 -6.23
N LYS A 45 10.35 18.78 -6.97
CA LYS A 45 9.01 18.65 -6.39
C LYS A 45 8.80 17.26 -5.81
N ALA A 46 9.30 16.22 -6.48
CA ALA A 46 9.25 14.85 -5.97
C ALA A 46 9.99 14.74 -4.63
N TYR A 47 11.22 15.26 -4.55
CA TYR A 47 11.98 15.29 -3.29
C TYR A 47 11.32 16.12 -2.21
N LEU A 48 10.76 17.30 -2.56
CA LEU A 48 10.06 18.16 -1.60
C LEU A 48 8.85 17.43 -0.98
N TRP A 49 7.98 16.85 -1.80
CA TRP A 49 6.81 16.13 -1.32
C TRP A 49 7.20 14.87 -0.52
N SER A 50 8.24 14.16 -0.93
CA SER A 50 8.75 13.00 -0.18
C SER A 50 9.38 13.39 1.16
N LEU A 51 10.14 14.49 1.21
CA LEU A 51 10.69 15.01 2.46
C LEU A 51 9.58 15.49 3.40
N LEU A 52 8.60 16.23 2.86
CA LEU A 52 7.42 16.65 3.61
C LEU A 52 6.67 15.45 4.19
N MET A 53 6.51 14.37 3.43
CA MET A 53 5.93 13.11 3.93
C MET A 53 6.71 12.54 5.11
N VAL A 54 8.04 12.46 5.03
CA VAL A 54 8.85 11.94 6.13
C VAL A 54 8.71 12.81 7.38
N VAL A 55 8.72 14.14 7.22
CA VAL A 55 8.51 15.08 8.33
C VAL A 55 7.11 14.90 8.94
N LEU A 56 6.07 14.83 8.12
CA LEU A 56 4.70 14.65 8.60
C LEU A 56 4.52 13.31 9.31
N MET A 57 5.13 12.21 8.83
CA MET A 57 5.12 10.92 9.54
C MET A 57 5.73 11.01 10.94
N LEU A 58 6.85 11.73 11.08
CA LEU A 58 7.50 11.93 12.38
C LEU A 58 6.61 12.77 13.31
N VAL A 59 6.07 13.89 12.80
CA VAL A 59 5.21 14.79 13.58
C VAL A 59 3.91 14.10 14.00
N GLU A 60 3.26 13.34 13.11
CA GLU A 60 2.11 12.50 13.45
C GLU A 60 2.43 11.51 14.56
N THR A 61 3.59 10.85 14.46
CA THR A 61 4.02 9.89 15.48
C THR A 61 4.25 10.61 16.81
N SER A 62 4.86 11.79 16.82
CA SER A 62 5.00 12.62 18.01
C SER A 62 3.65 13.01 18.62
N VAL A 63 2.66 13.39 17.80
CA VAL A 63 1.30 13.70 18.27
C VAL A 63 0.64 12.48 18.91
N LEU A 64 0.78 11.30 18.31
CA LEU A 64 0.27 10.05 18.90
C LEU A 64 0.94 9.71 20.23
N VAL A 65 2.24 9.98 20.35
CA VAL A 65 2.99 9.83 21.61
C VAL A 65 2.48 10.82 22.66
N GLN A 66 2.22 12.08 22.29
CA GLN A 66 1.65 13.06 23.20
C GLN A 66 0.25 12.67 23.68
N PHE A 67 -0.59 12.12 22.80
CA PHE A 67 -1.87 11.54 23.21
C PHE A 67 -1.69 10.44 24.26
N SER A 68 -0.74 9.53 24.03
CA SER A 68 -0.45 8.43 24.96
C SER A 68 -0.01 8.95 26.33
N TYR A 69 0.89 9.94 26.38
CA TYR A 69 1.31 10.56 27.65
C TYR A 69 0.21 11.36 28.33
N ALA A 70 -0.56 12.16 27.58
CA ALA A 70 -1.69 12.88 28.14
C ALA A 70 -2.72 11.91 28.75
N GLN A 71 -2.99 10.81 28.06
CA GLN A 71 -3.86 9.73 28.53
C GLN A 71 -3.34 9.06 29.79
N ARG A 72 -2.05 8.71 29.83
CA ARG A 72 -1.39 8.22 31.03
C ARG A 72 -1.56 9.20 32.20
N ASN A 73 -1.26 10.48 31.99
CA ASN A 73 -1.24 11.48 33.06
C ASN A 73 -2.61 11.68 33.70
N PHE A 74 -3.69 11.85 32.92
CA PHE A 74 -5.01 11.99 33.54
C PHE A 74 -5.49 10.67 34.18
N SER A 75 -5.07 9.51 33.66
CA SER A 75 -5.42 8.21 34.25
C SER A 75 -4.70 7.99 35.58
N THR A 76 -3.42 8.37 35.66
CA THR A 76 -2.65 8.36 36.91
C THR A 76 -3.23 9.34 37.93
N ALA A 77 -3.52 10.58 37.53
CA ALA A 77 -4.12 11.57 38.42
C ALA A 77 -5.49 11.11 38.96
N MET A 78 -6.30 10.44 38.13
CA MET A 78 -7.56 9.83 38.56
C MET A 78 -7.33 8.71 39.61
N SER A 79 -6.31 7.87 39.41
CA SER A 79 -5.93 6.82 40.36
C SER A 79 -5.43 7.39 41.69
N GLU A 80 -4.68 8.50 41.63
CA GLU A 80 -4.12 9.19 42.79
C GLU A 80 -5.10 10.18 43.44
N LYS A 81 -6.29 10.34 42.86
CA LYS A 81 -7.32 11.33 43.26
C LYS A 81 -6.82 12.78 43.23
N ASP A 82 -5.86 13.08 42.36
CA ASP A 82 -5.38 14.43 42.08
C ASP A 82 -6.29 15.13 41.04
N ILE A 83 -7.13 16.05 41.54
CA ILE A 83 -8.10 16.79 40.73
C ILE A 83 -7.40 17.75 39.77
N ASP A 84 -6.35 18.45 40.24
CA ASP A 84 -5.66 19.45 39.44
C ASP A 84 -4.85 18.78 38.32
N GLY A 85 -4.17 17.67 38.63
CA GLY A 85 -3.48 16.83 37.66
C GLY A 85 -4.42 16.24 36.60
N PHE A 86 -5.63 15.84 37.00
CA PHE A 86 -6.64 15.31 36.08
C PHE A 86 -7.07 16.34 35.04
N TYR A 87 -7.46 17.55 35.47
CA TYR A 87 -7.85 18.61 34.54
C TYR A 87 -6.66 19.10 33.70
N ALA A 88 -5.45 19.12 34.24
CA ALA A 88 -4.25 19.42 33.46
C ALA A 88 -4.00 18.39 32.35
N GLY A 89 -4.17 17.10 32.65
CA GLY A 89 -4.08 16.01 31.67
C GLY A 89 -5.14 16.11 30.58
N ILE A 90 -6.40 16.38 30.96
CA ILE A 90 -7.50 16.60 29.99
C ILE A 90 -7.22 17.79 29.08
N ARG A 91 -6.78 18.94 29.62
CA ARG A 91 -6.45 20.12 28.79
C ARG A 91 -5.37 19.80 27.77
N LYS A 92 -4.31 19.09 28.17
CA LYS A 92 -3.25 18.63 27.25
C LYS A 92 -3.80 17.69 26.18
N TYR A 93 -4.68 16.77 26.55
CA TYR A 93 -5.33 15.85 25.61
C TYR A 93 -6.19 16.60 24.58
N LEU A 94 -7.06 17.51 25.02
CA LEU A 94 -7.92 18.31 24.14
C LEU A 94 -7.12 19.24 23.22
N LEU A 95 -6.05 19.86 23.72
CA LEU A 95 -5.18 20.71 22.90
C LEU A 95 -4.44 19.88 21.84
N THR A 96 -3.94 18.71 22.22
CA THR A 96 -3.32 17.76 21.27
C THR A 96 -4.33 17.33 20.21
N LEU A 97 -5.58 17.08 20.58
CA LEU A 97 -6.67 16.76 19.66
C LEU A 97 -6.96 17.90 18.67
N GLY A 98 -7.00 19.14 19.15
CA GLY A 98 -7.19 20.32 18.30
C GLY A 98 -6.09 20.46 17.23
N VAL A 99 -4.84 20.12 17.56
CA VAL A 99 -3.70 20.14 16.62
C VAL A 99 -3.69 18.92 15.70
N ALA A 100 -4.10 17.75 16.21
CA ALA A 100 -4.05 16.48 15.49
C ALA A 100 -4.93 16.48 14.23
N GLY A 101 -6.15 17.00 14.32
CA GLY A 101 -7.11 17.01 13.20
C GLY A 101 -6.56 17.70 11.93
N PRO A 102 -6.17 18.98 12.00
CA PRO A 102 -5.57 19.69 10.87
C PRO A 102 -4.29 19.03 10.36
N LEU A 103 -3.45 18.49 11.26
CA LEU A 103 -2.22 17.81 10.89
C LEU A 103 -2.48 16.54 10.08
N PHE A 104 -3.43 15.69 10.50
CA PHE A 104 -3.80 14.47 9.79
C PHE A 104 -4.42 14.79 8.43
N ALA A 105 -5.27 15.83 8.35
CA ALA A 105 -5.82 16.31 7.08
C ALA A 105 -4.71 16.82 6.13
N LEU A 106 -3.72 17.55 6.66
CA LEU A 106 -2.57 18.04 5.88
C LEU A 106 -1.71 16.88 5.36
N SER A 107 -1.52 15.84 6.16
CA SER A 107 -0.79 14.63 5.78
C SER A 107 -1.50 13.86 4.66
N GLU A 108 -2.81 13.62 4.80
CA GLU A 108 -3.62 12.98 3.75
C GLU A 108 -3.62 13.80 2.46
N TYR A 109 -3.79 15.12 2.57
CA TYR A 109 -3.68 16.03 1.43
C TYR A 109 -2.32 15.93 0.73
N SER A 110 -1.24 15.99 1.51
CA SER A 110 0.12 15.97 0.98
C SER A 110 0.46 14.62 0.35
N GLN A 111 -0.07 13.52 0.87
CA GLN A 111 0.02 12.19 0.25
C GLN A 111 -0.70 12.16 -1.10
N GLY A 112 -1.89 12.76 -1.18
CA GLY A 112 -2.63 12.94 -2.43
C GLY A 112 -1.87 13.77 -3.45
N ARG A 113 -1.20 14.85 -3.03
CA ARG A 113 -0.35 15.70 -3.89
C ARG A 113 0.87 14.94 -4.41
N LEU A 114 1.51 14.11 -3.57
CA LEU A 114 2.63 13.26 -4.00
C LEU A 114 2.17 12.23 -5.06
N ALA A 115 1.04 11.56 -4.83
CA ALA A 115 0.46 10.62 -5.78
C ALA A 115 0.08 11.28 -7.11
N LEU A 116 -0.52 12.48 -7.05
CA LEU A 116 -0.87 13.24 -8.25
C LEU A 116 0.37 13.67 -9.05
N SER A 117 1.39 14.20 -8.37
CA SER A 117 2.66 14.61 -9.01
C SER A 117 3.35 13.42 -9.70
N TRP A 118 3.33 12.24 -9.07
CA TRP A 118 3.85 11.03 -9.70
C TRP A 118 3.02 10.58 -10.90
N ARG A 119 1.69 10.61 -10.77
CA ARG A 119 0.77 10.32 -11.87
C ARG A 119 1.01 11.21 -13.08
N GLU A 120 1.11 12.52 -12.89
CA GLU A 120 1.40 13.48 -13.96
C GLU A 120 2.70 13.15 -14.69
N TRP A 121 3.76 12.80 -13.95
CA TRP A 121 5.03 12.41 -14.54
C TRP A 121 4.92 11.08 -15.29
N LEU A 122 4.31 10.06 -14.69
CA LEU A 122 4.23 8.71 -15.24
C LEU A 122 3.37 8.68 -16.51
N THR A 123 2.23 9.37 -16.51
CA THR A 123 1.40 9.51 -17.72
C THR A 123 2.18 10.21 -18.84
N LYS A 124 2.85 11.33 -18.56
CA LYS A 124 3.68 12.02 -19.59
C LYS A 124 4.79 11.12 -20.13
N HIS A 125 5.47 10.39 -19.25
CA HIS A 125 6.55 9.47 -19.64
C HIS A 125 6.04 8.33 -20.54
N LEU A 126 4.94 7.69 -20.15
CA LEU A 126 4.34 6.60 -20.91
C LEU A 126 3.74 7.08 -22.23
N SER A 127 3.04 8.22 -22.24
CA SER A 127 2.51 8.82 -23.48
C SER A 127 3.63 9.18 -24.45
N ALA A 128 4.72 9.81 -23.98
CA ALA A 128 5.87 10.12 -24.83
C ALA A 128 6.49 8.85 -25.45
N LYS A 129 6.61 7.77 -24.68
CA LYS A 129 7.11 6.49 -25.17
C LYS A 129 6.14 5.80 -26.13
N TYR A 130 4.84 5.91 -25.89
CA TYR A 130 3.80 5.34 -26.74
C TYR A 130 3.77 5.98 -28.14
N PHE A 131 3.94 7.31 -28.20
CA PHE A 131 3.99 8.05 -29.47
C PHE A 131 5.39 8.06 -30.13
N SER A 132 6.43 7.64 -29.41
CA SER A 132 7.79 7.58 -29.98
C SER A 132 7.93 6.45 -31.01
N ASN A 133 8.62 6.73 -32.11
CA ASN A 133 9.10 5.75 -33.09
C ASN A 133 8.05 4.73 -33.55
N THR A 134 6.83 5.21 -33.87
CA THR A 134 5.68 4.37 -34.28
C THR A 134 5.40 3.18 -33.35
N ALA A 135 5.74 3.29 -32.06
CA ALA A 135 5.58 2.21 -31.08
C ALA A 135 4.13 1.74 -30.99
N TYR A 136 3.16 2.63 -31.14
CA TYR A 136 1.74 2.28 -31.22
C TYR A 136 1.40 1.34 -32.39
N TYR A 137 2.04 1.49 -33.55
CA TYR A 137 1.88 0.57 -34.69
C TYR A 137 2.54 -0.77 -34.42
N HIS A 138 3.75 -0.79 -33.85
CA HIS A 138 4.45 -2.03 -33.52
C HIS A 138 3.74 -2.84 -32.43
N LEU A 139 3.15 -2.17 -31.44
CA LEU A 139 2.31 -2.80 -30.41
C LEU A 139 1.09 -3.48 -31.04
N LYS A 140 0.38 -2.77 -31.94
CA LYS A 140 -0.79 -3.31 -32.66
C LYS A 140 -0.44 -4.49 -33.59
N GLN A 141 0.70 -4.43 -34.28
CA GLN A 141 1.17 -5.53 -35.14
C GLN A 141 1.59 -6.77 -34.34
N ARG A 142 2.12 -6.58 -33.13
CA ARG A 142 2.57 -7.68 -32.26
C ARG A 142 1.41 -8.36 -31.53
N ASP A 143 0.33 -7.63 -31.24
CA ASP A 143 -0.94 -8.21 -30.77
C ASP A 143 -1.58 -9.17 -31.79
N GLY A 144 -1.46 -8.86 -33.09
CA GLY A 144 -2.00 -9.71 -34.17
C GLY A 144 -1.22 -11.01 -34.40
N ARG A 145 0.02 -11.12 -33.88
CA ARG A 145 0.89 -12.29 -34.05
C ARG A 145 0.89 -13.09 -32.74
N LYS A 146 -0.16 -13.89 -32.51
CA LYS A 146 -0.17 -14.91 -31.43
C LYS A 146 1.07 -15.78 -31.59
N SER A 147 2.08 -15.54 -30.75
CA SER A 147 3.28 -16.35 -30.74
C SER A 147 3.01 -17.53 -29.80
N ASP A 148 2.77 -18.71 -30.34
CA ASP A 148 2.51 -19.97 -29.61
C ASP A 148 3.78 -20.53 -28.93
N GLY A 149 4.61 -19.65 -28.37
CA GLY A 149 5.83 -20.00 -27.64
C GLY A 149 5.65 -19.86 -26.12
N PRO A 150 6.39 -20.63 -25.30
CA PRO A 150 6.18 -20.74 -23.84
C PRO A 150 6.43 -19.46 -23.03
N CYS A 151 6.84 -18.35 -23.67
CA CYS A 151 7.11 -17.06 -23.05
C CYS A 151 6.45 -15.91 -23.82
N ASN A 152 5.11 -15.82 -23.76
CA ASN A 152 4.34 -14.65 -24.20
C ASN A 152 4.65 -13.43 -23.32
N THR A 153 5.67 -12.66 -23.70
CA THR A 153 6.08 -11.41 -23.01
C THR A 153 5.83 -10.15 -23.85
N GLY A 154 5.10 -10.27 -24.98
CA GLY A 154 5.20 -9.31 -26.09
C GLY A 154 3.93 -8.59 -26.53
N SER A 155 2.78 -8.76 -25.87
CA SER A 155 1.53 -8.08 -26.21
C SER A 155 1.03 -7.28 -25.01
N VAL A 156 0.87 -5.96 -25.19
CA VAL A 156 0.35 -5.06 -24.16
C VAL A 156 -1.08 -4.75 -24.54
N ASP A 157 -2.00 -5.56 -24.03
CA ASP A 157 -3.44 -5.39 -24.26
C ASP A 157 -3.94 -4.07 -23.65
N ASN A 158 -4.77 -3.36 -24.40
CA ASN A 158 -5.42 -2.08 -24.10
C ASN A 158 -4.49 -0.98 -23.52
N PRO A 159 -3.47 -0.52 -24.27
CA PRO A 159 -2.44 0.39 -23.77
C PRO A 159 -3.00 1.76 -23.34
N ASP A 160 -4.07 2.23 -23.95
CA ASP A 160 -4.80 3.45 -23.60
C ASP A 160 -5.47 3.33 -22.22
N GLN A 161 -6.12 2.20 -21.93
CA GLN A 161 -6.67 1.92 -20.60
C GLN A 161 -5.55 1.86 -19.55
N ARG A 162 -4.43 1.20 -19.88
CA ARG A 162 -3.27 1.12 -18.96
C ARG A 162 -2.72 2.52 -18.63
N ILE A 163 -2.59 3.39 -19.62
CA ILE A 163 -2.04 4.74 -19.42
C ILE A 163 -3.01 5.65 -18.66
N THR A 164 -4.32 5.52 -18.86
CA THR A 164 -5.33 6.42 -18.29
C THR A 164 -5.85 5.95 -16.93
N GLN A 165 -6.24 4.69 -16.83
CA GLN A 165 -6.88 4.12 -15.64
C GLN A 165 -5.84 3.47 -14.71
N ASP A 166 -5.02 2.55 -15.24
CA ASP A 166 -4.12 1.77 -14.38
C ASP A 166 -3.03 2.64 -13.74
N VAL A 167 -2.47 3.63 -14.47
CA VAL A 167 -1.51 4.59 -13.90
C VAL A 167 -2.09 5.35 -12.71
N THR A 168 -3.37 5.72 -12.76
CA THR A 168 -4.03 6.44 -11.66
C THR A 168 -4.14 5.56 -10.43
N THR A 169 -4.65 4.34 -10.58
CA THR A 169 -4.79 3.38 -9.47
C THR A 169 -3.44 2.94 -8.94
N PHE A 170 -2.48 2.68 -9.84
CA PHE A 170 -1.13 2.26 -9.49
C PHE A 170 -0.41 3.29 -8.63
N THR A 171 -0.33 4.55 -9.08
CA THR A 171 0.38 5.61 -8.35
C THR A 171 -0.24 5.90 -6.99
N ARG A 172 -1.58 5.98 -6.89
CA ARG A 172 -2.28 6.16 -5.62
C ARG A 172 -2.02 5.03 -4.63
N THR A 173 -2.18 3.78 -5.07
CA THR A 173 -1.97 2.61 -4.21
C THR A 173 -0.52 2.50 -3.78
N CYS A 174 0.42 2.70 -4.69
CA CYS A 174 1.85 2.65 -4.39
C CYS A 174 2.29 3.69 -3.36
N VAL A 175 1.88 4.96 -3.54
CA VAL A 175 2.18 6.01 -2.57
C VAL A 175 1.55 5.68 -1.22
N SER A 176 0.28 5.26 -1.22
CA SER A 176 -0.40 4.86 0.01
C SER A 176 0.30 3.74 0.74
N VAL A 177 0.72 2.68 0.04
CA VAL A 177 1.45 1.57 0.64
C VAL A 177 2.79 2.04 1.22
N VAL A 178 3.59 2.77 0.45
CA VAL A 178 4.92 3.25 0.92
C VAL A 178 4.79 4.18 2.12
N VAL A 179 3.88 5.15 2.05
CA VAL A 179 3.67 6.16 3.11
C VAL A 179 3.09 5.51 4.36
N ASN A 180 2.01 4.74 4.22
CA ASN A 180 1.38 4.10 5.38
C ASN A 180 2.30 3.05 6.00
N PHE A 181 2.95 2.21 5.21
CA PHE A 181 3.85 1.19 5.73
C PHE A 181 5.06 1.82 6.43
N GLY A 182 5.69 2.83 5.83
CA GLY A 182 6.78 3.58 6.44
C GLY A 182 6.36 4.24 7.76
N GLY A 183 5.21 4.93 7.77
CA GLY A 183 4.66 5.54 8.98
C GLY A 183 4.34 4.51 10.08
N LYS A 184 3.84 3.32 9.72
CA LYS A 184 3.59 2.24 10.69
C LYS A 184 4.89 1.70 11.28
N ILE A 185 5.95 1.56 10.49
CA ILE A 185 7.28 1.17 11.00
C ILE A 185 7.78 2.18 12.02
N VAL A 186 7.75 3.47 11.69
CA VAL A 186 8.18 4.53 12.60
C VAL A 186 7.40 4.46 13.91
N ARG A 187 6.06 4.37 13.83
CA ARG A 187 5.20 4.23 15.03
C ARG A 187 5.54 3.00 15.86
N VAL A 188 5.73 1.84 15.23
CA VAL A 188 6.11 0.60 15.93
C VAL A 188 7.44 0.77 16.65
N ILE A 189 8.46 1.31 15.99
CA ILE A 189 9.77 1.57 16.61
C ILE A 189 9.63 2.54 17.78
N THR A 190 8.89 3.64 17.61
CA THR A 190 8.68 4.63 18.67
C THR A 190 7.96 4.05 19.87
N PHE A 191 6.84 3.36 19.69
CA PHE A 191 6.08 2.79 20.81
C PHE A 191 6.79 1.60 21.45
N LEU A 192 7.51 0.77 20.69
CA LEU A 192 8.38 -0.25 21.26
C LEU A 192 9.49 0.36 22.11
N GLY A 193 10.13 1.44 21.64
CA GLY A 193 11.17 2.15 22.40
C GLY A 193 10.64 2.75 23.70
N ILE A 194 9.46 3.39 23.67
CA ILE A 194 8.80 3.91 24.87
C ILE A 194 8.47 2.77 25.84
N LEU A 195 7.88 1.67 25.33
CA LEU A 195 7.51 0.53 26.16
C LEU A 195 8.73 -0.13 26.78
N TYR A 196 9.81 -0.30 26.01
CA TYR A 196 11.08 -0.86 26.47
C TYR A 196 11.67 -0.03 27.63
N SER A 197 11.56 1.30 27.56
CA SER A 197 12.00 2.19 28.63
C SER A 197 11.16 2.06 29.91
N ILE A 198 9.93 1.55 29.83
CA ILE A 198 9.04 1.37 30.99
C ILE A 198 9.18 -0.05 31.56
N SER A 199 9.08 -1.06 30.69
CA SER A 199 9.24 -2.46 31.07
C SER A 199 9.66 -3.31 29.86
N PRO A 200 10.88 -3.88 29.87
CA PRO A 200 11.36 -4.73 28.79
C PRO A 200 10.61 -6.08 28.72
N GLU A 201 10.09 -6.59 29.84
CA GLU A 201 9.33 -7.84 29.87
C GLU A 201 8.02 -7.75 29.09
N LEU A 202 7.32 -6.61 29.20
CA LEU A 202 6.10 -6.34 28.45
C LEU A 202 6.35 -6.31 26.93
N VAL A 203 7.52 -5.83 26.50
CA VAL A 203 7.88 -5.83 25.07
C VAL A 203 7.95 -7.26 24.52
N VAL A 204 8.62 -8.16 25.23
CA VAL A 204 8.76 -9.56 24.81
C VAL A 204 7.38 -10.23 24.75
N PHE A 205 6.53 -10.00 25.75
CA PHE A 205 5.17 -10.54 25.78
C PHE A 205 4.33 -10.01 24.61
N CYS A 206 4.32 -8.70 24.37
CA CYS A 206 3.55 -8.09 23.28
C CYS A 206 4.01 -8.57 21.90
N VAL A 207 5.32 -8.65 21.66
CA VAL A 207 5.87 -9.14 20.38
C VAL A 207 5.54 -10.62 20.20
N GLY A 208 5.76 -11.44 21.22
CA GLY A 208 5.43 -12.87 21.18
C GLY A 208 3.94 -13.10 20.89
N TYR A 209 3.07 -12.41 21.61
CA TYR A 209 1.62 -12.45 21.40
C TYR A 209 1.24 -12.02 19.98
N SER A 210 1.79 -10.90 19.49
CA SER A 210 1.51 -10.41 18.14
C SER A 210 1.92 -11.40 17.04
N VAL A 211 3.08 -12.06 17.20
CA VAL A 211 3.56 -13.07 16.24
C VAL A 211 2.64 -14.29 16.25
N ILE A 212 2.30 -14.81 17.42
CA ILE A 212 1.40 -15.97 17.56
C ILE A 212 0.04 -15.66 16.94
N CYS A 213 -0.57 -14.52 17.26
CA CYS A 213 -1.84 -14.10 16.68
C CYS A 213 -1.74 -13.95 15.15
N THR A 214 -0.68 -13.32 14.65
CA THR A 214 -0.49 -13.13 13.20
C THR A 214 -0.37 -14.46 12.47
N LEU A 215 0.42 -15.40 13.01
CA LEU A 215 0.57 -16.74 12.45
C LEU A 215 -0.74 -17.52 12.50
N PHE A 216 -1.42 -17.50 13.65
CA PHE A 216 -2.71 -18.17 13.83
C PHE A 216 -3.76 -17.68 12.83
N THR A 217 -3.93 -16.36 12.73
CA THR A 217 -4.86 -15.76 11.76
C THR A 217 -4.46 -16.06 10.32
N SER A 218 -3.18 -15.98 9.98
CA SER A 218 -2.70 -16.25 8.62
C SER A 218 -2.91 -17.71 8.21
N VAL A 219 -2.62 -18.67 9.09
CA VAL A 219 -2.75 -20.10 8.78
C VAL A 219 -4.21 -20.51 8.64
N LEU A 220 -5.09 -20.04 9.53
CA LEU A 220 -6.49 -20.45 9.52
C LEU A 220 -7.32 -19.74 8.46
N PHE A 221 -7.12 -18.42 8.29
CA PHE A 221 -8.03 -17.61 7.49
C PHE A 221 -7.50 -17.28 6.09
N ALA A 222 -6.17 -17.14 5.89
CA ALA A 222 -5.67 -16.62 4.61
C ALA A 222 -6.03 -17.51 3.43
N GLY A 223 -5.91 -18.84 3.58
CA GLY A 223 -6.27 -19.79 2.52
C GLY A 223 -7.76 -19.79 2.19
N ARG A 224 -8.62 -19.76 3.22
CA ARG A 224 -10.09 -19.73 3.05
C ARG A 224 -10.55 -18.43 2.39
N LEU A 225 -10.04 -17.29 2.86
CA LEU A 225 -10.42 -15.98 2.35
C LEU A 225 -9.96 -15.78 0.90
N THR A 226 -8.73 -16.19 0.57
CA THR A 226 -8.20 -16.13 -0.81
C THR A 226 -9.05 -16.99 -1.75
N SER A 227 -9.42 -18.19 -1.32
CA SER A 227 -10.30 -19.05 -2.13
C SER A 227 -11.67 -18.42 -2.37
N LEU A 228 -12.28 -17.81 -1.35
CA LEU A 228 -13.57 -17.14 -1.48
C LEU A 228 -13.50 -15.93 -2.41
N HIS A 229 -12.45 -15.10 -2.27
CA HIS A 229 -12.22 -13.94 -3.10
C HIS A 229 -12.06 -14.32 -4.58
N LEU A 230 -11.30 -15.38 -4.87
CA LEU A 230 -11.15 -15.88 -6.24
C LEU A 230 -12.47 -16.43 -6.81
N THR A 231 -13.27 -17.11 -5.99
CA THR A 231 -14.61 -17.56 -6.42
C THR A 231 -15.53 -16.39 -6.71
N ALA A 232 -15.50 -15.33 -5.88
CA ALA A 232 -16.29 -14.12 -6.12
C ALA A 232 -15.91 -13.44 -7.45
N ILE A 233 -14.61 -13.27 -7.73
CA ILE A 233 -14.13 -12.70 -9.00
C ILE A 233 -14.58 -13.55 -10.20
N ARG A 234 -14.54 -14.88 -10.08
CA ARG A 234 -14.99 -15.79 -11.15
C ARG A 234 -16.49 -15.64 -11.41
N ASN A 235 -17.30 -15.65 -10.35
CA ASN A 235 -18.74 -15.49 -10.47
C ASN A 235 -19.12 -14.13 -11.07
N GLU A 236 -18.40 -13.06 -10.72
CA GLU A 236 -18.62 -11.73 -11.31
C GLU A 236 -18.26 -11.72 -12.82
N ALA A 237 -17.17 -12.39 -13.20
CA ALA A 237 -16.78 -12.53 -14.60
C ALA A 237 -17.80 -13.35 -15.41
N ASP A 238 -18.27 -14.47 -14.86
CA ASP A 238 -19.29 -15.33 -15.50
C ASP A 238 -20.62 -14.59 -15.68
N PHE A 239 -21.03 -13.80 -14.69
CA PHE A 239 -22.22 -12.96 -14.78
C PHE A 239 -22.08 -11.89 -15.87
N ARG A 240 -20.96 -11.16 -15.93
CA ARG A 240 -20.69 -10.18 -16.99
C ARG A 240 -20.69 -10.83 -18.38
N PHE A 241 -20.08 -12.00 -18.52
CA PHE A 241 -20.07 -12.74 -19.77
C PHE A 241 -21.48 -13.16 -20.20
N SER A 242 -22.30 -13.65 -19.27
CA SER A 242 -23.69 -14.02 -19.54
C SER A 242 -24.52 -12.83 -20.04
N LEU A 243 -24.38 -11.65 -19.42
CA LEU A 243 -25.07 -10.43 -19.86
C LEU A 243 -24.69 -9.99 -21.28
N VAL A 244 -23.40 -10.07 -21.62
CA VAL A 244 -22.93 -9.74 -22.98
C VAL A 244 -23.53 -10.70 -24.01
N ARG A 245 -23.55 -12.00 -23.70
CA ARG A 245 -24.10 -13.03 -24.58
C ARG A 245 -25.61 -12.89 -24.80
N VAL A 246 -26.38 -12.52 -23.78
CA VAL A 246 -27.81 -12.22 -23.92
C VAL A 246 -28.03 -11.04 -24.86
N ARG A 247 -27.21 -9.99 -24.76
CA ARG A 247 -27.26 -8.84 -25.66
C ARG A 247 -26.88 -9.17 -27.10
N GLU A 248 -25.93 -10.09 -27.31
CA GLU A 248 -25.49 -10.50 -28.66
C GLU A 248 -26.49 -11.41 -29.39
N HIS A 249 -27.39 -12.07 -28.66
CA HIS A 249 -28.40 -12.98 -29.20
C HIS A 249 -29.84 -12.44 -29.16
N ALA A 250 -30.02 -11.18 -28.74
CA ALA A 250 -31.29 -10.44 -28.78
C ALA A 250 -31.31 -9.48 -29.97
#